data_AF-A0A356T964-F1
#
_entry.id   AF-A0A356T964-F1
#
_cell.length_a   1.000
_cell.length_b   1.000
_cell.length_c   1.000
_cell.angle_alpha   90.00
_cell.angle_beta   90.00
_cell.angle_gamma   90.00
#
_symmetry.space_group_name_H-M   'P 1'
#
loop_
_entity.id
_entity.type
_entity.pdbx_description
1 polymer ?
#
loop_
_entity_poly.entity_id
_entity_poly.type
_entity_poly.pdbx_seq_one_letter_code
_entity_poly.pdbx_strand_id
1 'polypeptide(L)' 'PANIFLCALPTDPHHVKLLDFGFVKLVADEGESPQSVLTQSGIAFGTPSYMSPEQATGDVVDARADLYAFGVVLFEM' A
#
# COMPACT_ATOMS: atom_id res chain seq x y z
N PRO A 1 -7.38 -4.63 -4.08
CA PRO A 1 -8.04 -5.89 -3.63
C PRO A 1 -7.24 -7.16 -3.99
N ALA A 2 -6.48 -7.18 -5.10
CA ALA A 2 -5.78 -8.39 -5.58
C ALA A 2 -4.78 -9.02 -4.59
N ASN A 3 -4.39 -8.28 -3.55
CA ASN A 3 -3.44 -8.71 -2.53
C ASN A 3 -4.08 -9.11 -1.19
N ILE A 4 -5.42 -9.10 -1.08
CA ILE A 4 -6.16 -9.48 0.14
C ILE A 4 -6.88 -10.80 -0.13
N PHE A 5 -6.52 -11.85 0.62
CA PHE A 5 -7.02 -13.20 0.40
C PHE A 5 -7.72 -13.75 1.64
N LEU A 6 -8.89 -14.36 1.44
CA LEU A 6 -9.53 -15.19 2.46
C LEU A 6 -8.95 -16.60 2.40
N CYS A 7 -8.53 -17.09 3.56
CA CYS A 7 -7.99 -18.42 3.76
C CYS A 7 -8.83 -19.11 4.84
N ALA A 8 -9.34 -20.30 4.56
CA ALA A 8 -9.98 -21.11 5.59
C ALA A 8 -8.91 -21.84 6.41
N LEU A 9 -8.78 -21.47 7.69
CA LEU A 9 -8.02 -22.22 8.67
C LEU A 9 -8.96 -23.14 9.46
N PRO A 10 -8.48 -24.29 10.00
CA PRO A 10 -9.31 -25.19 10.79
C PRO A 10 -10.02 -24.54 11.99
N THR A 11 -9.44 -23.48 12.54
CA THR A 11 -9.95 -22.72 13.69
C THR A 11 -10.63 -21.41 13.29
N ASP A 12 -10.47 -20.95 12.05
CA ASP A 12 -10.97 -19.68 11.55
C ASP A 12 -11.21 -19.74 10.03
N PRO A 13 -12.46 -19.96 9.60
CA PRO A 13 -12.79 -20.06 8.18
C PRO A 13 -12.67 -18.73 7.42
N HIS A 14 -12.57 -17.59 8.11
CA HIS A 14 -12.53 -16.25 7.50
C HIS A 14 -11.18 -15.55 7.71
N HIS A 15 -10.10 -16.31 7.85
CA HIS A 15 -8.78 -15.75 8.11
C HIS A 15 -8.27 -14.95 6.89
N VAL A 16 -8.01 -13.66 7.06
CA VAL A 16 -7.50 -12.78 6.00
C VAL A 16 -5.98 -12.80 5.97
N LYS A 17 -5.41 -12.94 4.77
CA LYS A 17 -3.97 -12.79 4.52
C LYS A 17 -3.72 -11.67 3.53
N LEU A 18 -2.73 -10.84 3.85
CA LEU A 18 -2.18 -9.85 2.93
C LEU A 18 -0.95 -10.45 2.23
N LEU A 19 -0.91 -10.34 0.90
CA LEU A 19 0.19 -10.82 0.07
C LEU A 19 0.89 -9.65 -0.63
N ASP A 20 2.05 -9.96 -1.22
CA ASP A 20 2.87 -9.03 -2.02
C ASP A 20 3.37 -7.79 -1.24
N PHE A 21 4.47 -8.00 -0.53
CA PHE A 21 5.22 -6.96 0.18
C PHE A 21 6.33 -6.35 -0.69
N GLY A 22 6.31 -6.57 -2.02
CA GLY A 22 7.37 -6.12 -2.94
C GLY A 22 7.56 -4.59 -2.99
N PHE A 23 6.60 -3.83 -2.49
CA PHE A 23 6.59 -2.37 -2.46
C PHE A 23 6.62 -1.78 -1.05
N VAL A 24 6.87 -2.59 -0.02
CA VAL A 24 6.99 -2.08 1.36
C VAL A 24 8.20 -1.17 1.45
N LYS A 25 7.95 0.12 1.75
CA LYS A 25 9.01 1.01 2.22
C LYS A 25 9.24 0.72 3.69
N LEU A 26 10.48 0.40 4.05
CA LEU A 26 10.90 0.44 5.44
C LEU A 26 10.88 1.90 5.88
N VAL A 27 9.87 2.28 6.66
CA VAL A 27 9.87 3.56 7.37
C VAL A 27 10.90 3.40 8.47
N ALA A 28 12.16 3.75 8.18
CA ALA A 28 13.19 3.81 9.20
C ALA A 28 12.76 4.85 10.25
N ASP A 29 13.03 4.53 11.52
CA ASP A 29 12.79 5.35 12.70
C ASP A 29 13.20 6.82 12.50
N GLU A 30 12.54 7.70 13.26
CA GLU A 30 12.46 9.18 13.23
C GLU A 30 13.78 10.01 13.18
N GLY A 31 14.82 9.58 12.46
CA GLY A 31 16.14 10.23 12.43
C GLY A 31 16.79 10.37 11.05
N GLU A 32 16.32 9.66 10.02
CA GLU A 32 16.89 9.77 8.68
C GLU A 32 15.84 10.30 7.72
N SER A 33 16.12 11.50 7.18
CA SER A 33 15.34 12.19 6.15
C SER A 33 14.80 11.19 5.14
N PRO A 34 13.48 11.18 4.85
CA PRO A 34 12.89 10.21 3.94
C PRO A 34 13.54 10.43 2.58
N GLN A 35 14.53 9.60 2.27
CA GLN A 35 15.07 9.53 0.93
C GLN A 35 13.90 9.07 0.09
N SER A 36 13.30 10.06 -0.56
CA SER A 36 12.61 9.94 -1.82
C SER A 36 13.15 8.71 -2.53
N VAL A 37 12.41 7.60 -2.43
CA VAL A 37 12.49 6.55 -3.43
C VAL A 37 11.92 7.23 -4.67
N LEU A 38 12.81 8.00 -5.30
CA LEU A 38 12.66 8.67 -6.56
C LEU A 38 12.22 7.55 -7.49
N THR A 39 10.97 7.63 -7.91
CA THR A 39 10.52 7.04 -9.16
C THR A 39 11.49 7.52 -10.24
N GLN A 40 12.50 6.70 -10.54
CA GLN A 40 13.37 6.92 -11.67
C GLN A 40 12.51 6.74 -12.91
N SER A 41 12.06 7.87 -13.45
CA SER A 41 11.38 8.03 -14.73
C SER A 41 10.11 7.20 -14.99
N GLY A 42 8.96 7.84 -14.79
CA GLY A 42 7.89 7.79 -15.79
C GLY A 42 7.03 6.52 -15.88
N ILE A 43 7.08 5.63 -14.89
CA ILE A 43 6.15 4.51 -14.83
C ILE A 43 5.42 4.55 -13.48
N ALA A 44 4.13 4.86 -13.52
CA ALA A 44 3.23 4.66 -12.39
C ALA A 44 3.14 3.16 -12.10
N PHE A 45 4.09 2.63 -11.34
CA PHE A 45 4.11 1.23 -10.95
C PHE A 45 3.26 1.05 -9.69
N GLY A 46 2.09 0.46 -9.90
CA GLY A 46 1.03 0.21 -8.94
C GLY A 46 -0.28 0.08 -9.71
N THR A 47 -1.37 -0.31 -9.05
CA THR A 47 -2.71 -0.15 -9.67
C THR A 47 -3.14 1.30 -9.41
N PRO A 48 -3.19 2.18 -10.42
CA PRO A 48 -3.43 3.62 -10.21
C PRO A 48 -4.72 3.91 -9.44
N SER A 49 -5.69 3.00 -9.53
CA SER A 49 -6.99 3.10 -8.85
C SER A 49 -6.91 3.18 -7.33
N TYR A 50 -5.85 2.68 -6.68
CA TYR A 50 -5.70 2.71 -5.21
C TYR A 50 -4.61 3.67 -4.72
N MET A 51 -4.01 4.45 -5.63
CA MET A 51 -2.93 5.39 -5.30
C MET A 51 -3.50 6.60 -4.56
N SER A 52 -2.87 6.97 -3.44
CA SER A 52 -3.26 8.17 -2.70
C SER A 52 -2.85 9.46 -3.45
N PRO A 53 -3.51 10.60 -3.20
CA PRO A 53 -3.17 11.86 -3.85
C PRO A 53 -1.69 12.22 -3.72
N GLU A 54 -1.13 12.08 -2.52
CA GLU A 54 0.28 12.34 -2.23
C GLU A 54 1.24 11.39 -2.97
N GLN A 55 0.84 10.14 -3.22
CA GLN A 55 1.60 9.23 -4.06
C GLN A 55 1.56 9.64 -5.54
N ALA A 56 0.43 10.17 -6.01
CA ALA A 56 0.25 10.61 -7.40
C ALA A 56 0.97 11.93 -7.71
N THR A 57 1.05 12.84 -6.72
CA THR A 57 1.77 14.12 -6.84
C THR A 57 3.26 14.01 -6.55
N GLY A 58 3.71 12.88 -5.97
CA GLY A 58 5.10 12.69 -5.55
C GLY A 58 5.45 13.42 -4.26
N ASP A 59 4.46 13.77 -3.45
CA ASP A 59 4.62 14.37 -2.13
C ASP A 59 5.13 13.34 -1.09
N VAL A 60 5.34 13.78 0.15
CA VAL A 60 5.77 12.90 1.24
C VAL A 60 4.68 11.87 1.52
N VAL A 61 5.03 10.60 1.33
CA VAL A 61 4.17 9.45 1.58
C VAL A 61 4.46 8.89 2.97
N ASP A 62 3.43 8.77 3.79
CA ASP A 62 3.47 8.10 5.10
C ASP A 62 2.35 7.06 5.21
N ALA A 63 2.16 6.47 6.39
CA ALA A 63 1.16 5.42 6.64
C ALA A 63 -0.29 5.80 6.30
N ARG A 64 -0.60 7.10 6.11
CA ARG A 64 -1.94 7.55 5.68
C ARG A 64 -2.25 7.14 4.24
N ALA A 65 -1.25 6.94 3.40
CA ALA A 65 -1.44 6.46 2.04
C ALA A 65 -2.02 5.04 2.02
N ASP A 66 -1.61 4.17 2.96
CA ASP A 66 -2.15 2.82 3.10
C ASP A 66 -3.63 2.84 3.54
N LEU A 67 -4.00 3.78 4.42
CA LEU A 67 -5.39 3.99 4.83
C LEU A 67 -6.27 4.46 3.67
N TYR A 68 -5.74 5.35 2.81
CA TYR A 68 -6.44 5.77 1.61
C TYR A 68 -6.71 4.57 0.68
N ALA A 69 -5.67 3.79 0.37
CA ALA A 69 -5.79 2.60 -0.47
C ALA A 69 -6.79 1.58 0.09
N PHE A 70 -6.77 1.36 1.41
CA PHE A 70 -7.74 0.50 2.09
C PHE A 70 -9.17 1.05 2.00
N GLY A 71 -9.35 2.37 2.17
CA GLY A 71 -10.65 3.04 2.01
C GLY A 71 -11.23 2.85 0.60
N VAL A 72 -10.41 2.96 -0.44
CA VAL A 72 -10.84 2.70 -1.82
C VAL A 72 -11.26 1.25 -2.01
N VAL A 73 -10.51 0.29 -1.46
CA VAL A 73 -10.91 -1.14 -1.50
C VAL A 73 -12.27 -1.36 -0.85
N LEU A 74 -12.53 -0.74 0.31
CA LEU A 74 -13.84 -0.86 0.98
C LEU A 74 -14.97 -0.19 0.20
N PHE A 75 -14.71 0.91 -0.49
CA PHE A 75 -15.71 1.60 -1.31
C PHE A 75 -16.12 0.78 -2.55
N GLU A 76 -15.21 -0.03 -3.09
CA GLU A 76 -15.47 -0.87 -4.27
C GLU A 76 -16.18 -2.20 -3.96
N MET A 77 -16.29 -2.59 -2.68
CA MET A 77 -16.95 -3.82 -2.23
C MET A 77 -18.46 -3.62 -2.03
#